data_AF-A0A7G8HI81-F1
#
_entry.id   AF-A0A7G8HI81-F1
#
_cell.length_a   1.000
_cell.length_b   1.000
_cell.length_c   1.000
_cell.angle_alpha   90.00
_cell.angle_beta   90.00
_cell.angle_gamma   90.00
#
_symmetry.space_group_name_H-M   'P 1'
#
loop_
_entity.id
_entity.type
_entity.pdbx_description
1 polymer ?
#
loop_
_entity_poly.entity_id
_entity_poly.type
_entity_poly.pdbx_seq_one_letter_code
_entity_poly.pdbx_strand_id
1 'polypeptide(L)'
;MIALVRRLAGPAAAATGVLGLAVSGTVWNFYGRLPGLSGTIASLLVLAVGLVLLRPLPQPALPEPALPEPQVIAADPVASGESLTTAEAIARELAAEESRKPEVVLVTYAPENLLPGNTLPVRKRRPGASFKPYREMTDELFKS
;
A
#
# COMPACT_ATOMS: atom_id res chain seq x y z
N MET A 1 -32.66 12.51 4.74
CA MET A 1 -32.39 11.13 4.26
C MET A 1 -31.69 11.11 2.89
N ILE A 2 -32.24 11.75 1.85
CA ILE A 2 -31.68 11.74 0.47
C ILE A 2 -30.23 12.25 0.37
N ALA A 3 -29.89 13.32 1.10
CA ALA A 3 -28.54 13.88 1.12
C ALA A 3 -27.50 12.95 1.77
N LEU A 4 -27.90 12.17 2.77
CA LEU A 4 -27.04 11.18 3.44
C LEU A 4 -26.77 9.99 2.50
N VAL A 5 -27.82 9.49 1.84
CA VAL A 5 -27.71 8.42 0.84
C VAL A 5 -26.77 8.83 -0.30
N ARG A 6 -26.88 10.07 -0.79
CA ARG A 6 -25.99 10.56 -1.86
C ARG A 6 -24.52 10.68 -1.43
N ARG A 7 -24.25 11.01 -0.17
CA ARG A 7 -22.87 11.10 0.38
C ARG A 7 -22.22 9.72 0.57
N LEU A 8 -23.00 8.68 0.85
CA LEU A 8 -22.51 7.32 1.09
C LEU A 8 -22.46 6.46 -0.19
N ALA A 9 -23.26 6.79 -1.20
CA ALA A 9 -23.34 6.02 -2.44
C ALA A 9 -22.02 5.96 -3.21
N GLY A 10 -21.28 7.06 -3.32
CA GLY A 10 -19.99 7.12 -4.01
C GLY A 10 -18.93 6.20 -3.38
N PRO A 11 -18.64 6.35 -2.06
CA PRO A 11 -17.72 5.45 -1.35
C PRO A 11 -18.13 3.97 -1.43
N ALA A 12 -19.42 3.66 -1.27
CA ALA A 12 -19.92 2.29 -1.33
C ALA A 12 -19.74 1.65 -2.71
N ALA A 13 -20.06 2.40 -3.78
CA ALA A 13 -19.85 1.96 -5.15
C ALA A 13 -18.36 1.74 -5.46
N ALA A 14 -17.48 2.64 -5.00
CA ALA A 14 -16.04 2.50 -5.18
C ALA A 14 -15.48 1.26 -4.46
N ALA A 15 -15.87 1.04 -3.20
CA ALA A 15 -15.46 -0.15 -2.44
C ALA A 15 -15.90 -1.45 -3.13
N THR A 16 -17.12 -1.45 -3.68
CA THR A 16 -17.68 -2.60 -4.41
C THR A 16 -16.92 -2.85 -5.72
N GLY A 17 -16.56 -1.81 -6.46
CA GLY A 17 -15.75 -1.92 -7.66
C GLY A 17 -14.36 -2.49 -7.41
N VAL A 18 -13.69 -2.09 -6.32
CA VAL A 18 -12.36 -2.63 -5.94
C VAL A 18 -12.46 -4.10 -5.51
N LEU A 19 -13.47 -4.45 -4.70
CA LEU A 19 -13.73 -5.84 -4.31
C LEU A 19 -14.03 -6.72 -5.54
N GLY A 20 -14.83 -6.21 -6.48
CA GLY A 20 -15.11 -6.89 -7.75
C GLY A 20 -13.85 -7.18 -8.55
N LEU A 21 -12.89 -6.25 -8.57
CA LEU A 21 -11.60 -6.40 -9.24
C LEU A 21 -10.77 -7.55 -8.63
N ALA A 22 -10.75 -7.68 -7.30
CA ALA A 22 -10.06 -8.75 -6.59
C ALA A 22 -10.71 -10.13 -6.84
N VAL A 23 -12.04 -10.21 -6.76
CA VAL A 23 -12.78 -11.44 -7.08
C VAL A 23 -12.56 -11.82 -8.53
N SER A 24 -12.63 -10.86 -9.45
CA SER A 24 -12.41 -11.10 -10.87
C SER A 24 -11.01 -11.65 -11.16
N GLY A 25 -9.96 -11.13 -10.51
CA GLY A 25 -8.60 -11.68 -10.61
C GLY A 25 -8.50 -13.16 -10.21
N THR A 26 -9.32 -13.59 -9.25
CA THR A 26 -9.43 -15.00 -8.85
C THR A 26 -10.11 -15.82 -9.95
N VAL A 27 -11.16 -15.27 -10.59
CA VAL A 27 -11.85 -15.91 -11.72
C VAL A 27 -10.93 -16.08 -12.94
N TRP A 28 -10.05 -15.12 -13.23
CA TRP A 28 -9.01 -15.25 -14.27
C TRP A 28 -8.11 -16.48 -14.06
N ASN A 29 -7.79 -16.81 -12.81
CA ASN A 29 -6.90 -17.92 -12.45
C ASN A 29 -7.57 -19.30 -12.59
N PHE A 30 -8.87 -19.40 -12.30
CA PHE A 30 -9.57 -20.70 -12.22
C PHE A 30 -10.51 -21.00 -13.39
N TYR A 31 -11.19 -20.00 -13.95
CA TYR A 31 -12.25 -20.18 -14.95
C TYR A 31 -11.86 -19.68 -16.36
N GLY A 32 -10.67 -19.10 -16.50
CA GLY A 32 -10.12 -18.67 -17.79
C GLY A 32 -10.59 -17.30 -18.26
N ARG A 33 -10.27 -16.99 -19.52
CA ARG A 33 -10.29 -15.63 -20.09
C ARG A 33 -11.68 -14.99 -20.17
N LEU A 34 -12.67 -15.72 -20.69
CA LEU A 34 -14.02 -15.18 -20.92
C LEU A 34 -14.73 -14.74 -19.62
N PRO A 35 -14.81 -15.57 -18.56
CA PRO A 35 -15.44 -15.16 -17.30
C PRO A 35 -14.58 -14.19 -16.48
N GLY A 36 -13.24 -14.26 -16.58
CA GLY A 36 -12.35 -13.28 -15.95
C GLY A 36 -12.53 -11.88 -16.53
N LEU A 37 -12.55 -11.76 -17.86
CA LEU A 37 -12.64 -10.47 -18.55
C LEU A 37 -13.96 -9.76 -18.28
N SER A 38 -15.08 -10.47 -18.36
CA SER A 38 -16.40 -9.88 -18.07
C SER A 38 -16.48 -9.37 -16.64
N GLY A 39 -15.90 -10.08 -15.68
CA GLY A 39 -15.77 -9.64 -14.29
C GLY A 39 -14.95 -8.36 -14.12
N THR A 40 -13.83 -8.21 -14.85
CA THR A 40 -13.03 -6.98 -14.80
C THR A 40 -13.77 -5.79 -15.39
N ILE A 41 -14.46 -6.00 -16.52
CA ILE A 41 -15.23 -4.94 -17.18
C ILE A 41 -16.35 -4.46 -16.26
N ALA A 42 -17.11 -5.37 -15.66
CA ALA A 42 -18.19 -5.02 -14.74
C ALA A 42 -17.66 -4.25 -13.51
N SER A 43 -16.53 -4.69 -12.95
CA SER A 43 -15.90 -4.03 -11.80
C SER A 43 -15.41 -2.61 -12.12
N LEU A 44 -14.84 -2.42 -13.32
CA LEU A 44 -14.41 -1.10 -13.79
C LEU A 44 -15.59 -0.16 -14.02
N LEU A 45 -16.71 -0.64 -14.55
CA LEU A 45 -17.92 0.18 -14.70
C LEU A 45 -18.47 0.64 -13.35
N VAL A 46 -18.56 -0.26 -12.37
CA VAL A 46 -19.00 0.08 -11.01
C VAL A 46 -18.04 1.07 -10.35
N LEU A 47 -16.73 0.89 -10.53
CA LEU A 47 -15.71 1.81 -10.01
C LEU A 47 -15.81 3.19 -10.66
N ALA A 48 -16.00 3.27 -11.99
CA ALA A 48 -16.16 4.52 -12.72
C ALA A 48 -17.39 5.30 -12.24
N VAL A 49 -18.52 4.61 -12.03
CA VAL A 49 -19.73 5.21 -11.45
C VAL A 49 -19.47 5.72 -10.02
N GLY A 50 -18.73 4.94 -9.21
CA GLY A 50 -18.27 5.37 -7.90
C GLY A 50 -17.48 6.67 -7.95
N LEU A 51 -16.50 6.78 -8.86
CA LEU A 51 -15.68 7.99 -9.03
C LEU A 51 -16.51 9.21 -9.45
N VAL A 52 -17.48 9.03 -10.35
CA VAL A 52 -18.40 10.11 -10.76
C VAL A 52 -19.24 10.59 -9.58
N LEU A 53 -19.71 9.68 -8.72
CA LEU A 53 -20.48 10.01 -7.51
C LEU A 53 -19.62 10.64 -6.41
N LEU A 54 -18.33 10.32 -6.37
CA LEU A 54 -17.33 10.90 -5.46
C LEU A 54 -16.92 12.32 -5.85
N ARG A 55 -17.34 12.82 -7.02
CA ARG A 55 -17.00 14.17 -7.49
C ARG A 55 -17.31 15.20 -6.40
N PRO A 56 -16.31 15.96 -5.92
CA PRO A 56 -16.49 16.88 -4.80
C PRO A 56 -17.52 17.96 -5.17
N LEU A 57 -18.44 18.23 -4.25
CA LEU A 57 -19.40 19.32 -4.39
C LEU A 57 -18.65 20.65 -4.34
N PRO A 58 -19.04 21.66 -5.13
CA PRO A 58 -18.49 23.01 -5.02
C PRO A 58 -18.56 23.47 -3.56
N GLN A 59 -17.41 23.76 -2.98
CA GLN A 59 -17.32 24.23 -1.62
C GLN A 59 -17.90 25.65 -1.59
N PRO A 60 -18.93 25.94 -0.78
CA PRO A 60 -19.40 27.31 -0.65
C PRO A 60 -18.22 28.15 -0.15
N ALA A 61 -17.90 29.24 -0.87
CA ALA A 61 -16.83 30.15 -0.46
C ALA A 61 -17.18 30.65 0.94
N LEU A 62 -16.41 30.20 1.93
CA LEU A 62 -16.50 30.73 3.28
C LEU A 62 -16.02 32.19 3.22
N PRO A 63 -16.74 33.14 3.85
CA PRO A 63 -16.27 34.51 3.91
C PRO A 63 -14.91 34.55 4.61
N GLU A 64 -13.95 35.19 3.93
CA GLU A 64 -12.56 35.33 4.34
C GLU A 64 -12.50 36.11 5.67
N PRO A 65 -11.98 35.53 6.77
CA PRO A 65 -11.84 36.26 8.02
C PRO A 65 -10.71 37.28 7.90
N ALA A 66 -11.01 38.54 8.18
CA ALA A 66 -10.02 39.62 8.25
C ALA A 66 -8.97 39.31 9.32
N LEU A 67 -7.71 39.21 8.90
CA LEU A 67 -6.53 39.08 9.76
C LEU A 67 -6.26 40.41 10.50
N PRO A 68 -6.06 40.42 11.83
CA PRO A 68 -5.36 41.50 12.50
C PRO A 68 -3.84 41.25 12.57
N GLU A 69 -3.08 42.33 12.34
CA GLU A 69 -1.61 42.45 12.34
C GLU A 69 -0.95 42.18 13.72
N PRO A 70 0.38 41.91 13.76
CA PRO A 70 1.05 41.22 14.86
C PRO A 70 1.51 42.15 16.00
N GLN A 71 1.34 41.72 17.25
CA GLN A 71 1.94 42.37 18.43
C GLN A 71 3.23 41.63 18.86
N VAL A 72 4.33 42.37 18.93
CA VAL A 72 5.65 41.91 19.33
C VAL A 72 5.79 42.12 20.85
N ILE A 73 6.08 41.05 21.60
CA ILE A 73 6.37 41.10 23.04
C ILE A 73 7.89 40.96 23.22
N ALA A 74 8.46 41.90 24.00
CA ALA A 74 9.89 42.04 24.28
C ALA A 74 10.46 40.87 25.12
N ALA A 75 11.73 40.56 24.90
CA ALA A 75 12.50 39.52 25.57
C ALA A 75 13.38 40.09 26.70
N ASP A 76 13.46 39.36 27.82
CA ASP A 76 14.48 39.50 28.87
C ASP A 76 15.40 38.26 28.92
N PRO A 77 16.70 38.38 29.23
CA PRO A 77 17.67 37.29 29.16
C PRO A 77 17.87 36.59 30.52
N VAL A 78 17.85 35.25 30.54
CA VAL A 78 18.15 34.46 31.74
C VAL A 78 19.21 33.40 31.46
N ALA A 79 20.33 33.57 32.16
CA ALA A 79 21.29 32.58 32.67
C ALA A 79 21.94 31.56 31.72
N SER A 80 23.28 31.60 31.70
CA SER A 80 24.21 30.61 31.15
C SER A 80 24.12 29.25 31.87
N GLY A 81 23.07 28.48 31.59
CA GLY A 81 23.21 27.04 31.41
C GLY A 81 23.42 26.77 29.92
N GLU A 82 24.02 25.66 29.53
CA GLU A 82 24.02 25.23 28.12
C GLU A 82 22.59 25.36 27.59
N SER A 83 22.32 26.38 26.76
CA SER A 83 21.05 26.57 26.11
C SER A 83 21.02 25.56 24.96
N LEU A 84 20.85 24.29 25.33
CA LEU A 84 20.74 23.20 24.39
C LEU A 84 19.59 23.56 23.46
N THR A 85 19.87 23.57 22.16
CA THR A 85 18.82 23.74 21.18
C THR A 85 17.82 22.60 21.33
N THR A 86 16.56 22.79 20.92
CA THR A 86 15.56 21.71 20.96
C THR A 86 16.06 20.44 20.27
N ALA A 87 16.90 20.58 19.23
CA ALA A 87 17.57 19.47 18.57
C ALA A 87 18.58 18.73 19.46
N GLU A 88 19.35 19.45 20.26
CA GLU A 88 20.38 18.89 21.14
C GLU A 88 19.77 18.19 22.36
N ALA A 89 18.66 18.71 22.89
CA ALA A 89 17.87 18.02 23.91
C ALA A 89 17.34 16.67 23.41
N ILE A 90 16.79 16.64 22.19
CA ILE A 90 16.30 15.41 21.54
C ILE A 90 17.46 14.43 21.28
N ALA A 91 18.62 14.92 20.84
CA ALA A 91 19.79 14.06 20.60
C ALA A 91 20.29 13.39 21.89
N ARG A 92 20.29 14.11 23.01
CA ARG A 92 20.68 13.57 24.32
C ARG A 92 19.68 12.53 24.83
N GLU A 93 18.39 12.76 24.62
CA GLU A 93 17.33 11.79 24.94
C GLU A 93 17.45 10.52 24.08
N LEU A 94 17.60 10.66 22.76
CA LEU A 94 17.75 9.53 21.84
C LEU A 94 19.00 8.69 22.14
N ALA A 95 20.12 9.33 22.48
CA ALA A 95 21.35 8.64 22.87
C ALA A 95 21.18 7.83 24.17
N ALA A 96 20.45 8.38 25.15
CA ALA A 96 20.12 7.67 26.39
C ALA A 96 19.21 6.45 26.10
N GLU A 97 18.26 6.59 25.18
CA GLU A 97 17.42 5.47 24.74
C GLU A 97 18.21 4.39 24.00
N GLU A 98 19.12 4.76 23.11
CA GLU A 98 19.98 3.80 22.38
C GLU A 98 20.86 2.99 23.32
N SER A 99 21.39 3.59 24.38
CA SER A 99 22.17 2.87 25.41
C SER A 99 21.35 1.80 26.15
N ARG A 100 20.02 1.93 26.17
CA ARG A 100 19.10 0.99 26.83
C ARG A 100 18.53 -0.06 25.88
N LYS A 101 18.67 0.12 24.56
CA LYS A 101 18.14 -0.85 23.59
C LYS A 101 18.93 -2.15 23.72
N PRO A 102 18.26 -3.31 23.91
CA PRO A 102 18.94 -4.59 23.87
C PRO A 102 19.50 -4.83 22.46
N GLU A 103 20.59 -5.59 22.37
CA GLU A 103 21.19 -5.95 21.09
C GLU A 103 20.16 -6.65 20.19
N VAL A 104 19.96 -6.10 18.98
CA VAL A 104 19.04 -6.67 17.99
C VAL A 104 19.71 -7.91 17.41
N VAL A 105 19.45 -9.06 18.02
CA VAL A 105 19.83 -10.35 17.46
C VAL A 105 18.97 -10.59 16.23
N LEU A 106 19.53 -10.35 15.04
CA LEU A 106 18.92 -10.76 13.78
C LEU A 106 18.97 -12.29 13.70
N VAL A 107 17.97 -12.94 14.31
CA VAL A 107 17.77 -14.38 14.20
C VAL A 107 17.20 -14.66 12.81
N THR A 108 18.07 -14.75 11.81
CA THR A 108 17.76 -15.59 10.65
C THR A 108 17.75 -17.01 11.17
N TYR A 109 16.55 -17.59 11.29
CA TYR A 109 16.27 -18.86 11.99
C TYR A 109 16.99 -20.12 11.47
N ALA A 110 17.96 -19.99 10.56
CA ALA A 110 18.77 -21.12 10.09
C ALA A 110 20.12 -20.65 9.50
N PRO A 111 21.11 -20.24 10.33
CA PRO A 111 22.45 -19.88 9.85
C PRO A 111 23.11 -21.04 9.09
N GLU A 112 22.83 -22.27 9.52
CA GLU A 112 23.35 -23.50 8.90
C GLU A 112 22.89 -23.68 7.46
N ASN A 113 21.69 -23.20 7.09
CA ASN A 113 21.14 -23.35 5.73
C ASN A 113 21.68 -22.30 4.75
N LEU A 114 22.47 -21.34 5.23
CA LEU A 114 23.11 -20.30 4.41
C LEU A 114 24.52 -20.72 3.95
N LEU A 115 25.04 -21.84 4.46
CA LEU A 115 26.29 -22.40 4.00
C LEU A 115 26.12 -23.00 2.59
N PRO A 116 27.09 -22.79 1.68
CA PRO A 116 27.04 -23.39 0.35
C PRO A 116 26.96 -24.92 0.48
N GLY A 117 25.94 -25.52 -0.13
CA GLY A 117 25.68 -26.96 -0.08
C GLY A 117 24.72 -27.43 1.02
N ASN A 118 24.32 -26.55 1.94
CA ASN A 118 23.39 -26.88 3.03
C ASN A 118 21.99 -26.25 2.83
N THR A 119 21.68 -25.81 1.61
CA THR A 119 20.39 -25.24 1.27
C THR A 119 19.30 -26.32 1.25
N LEU A 120 18.10 -25.98 1.70
CA LEU A 120 16.96 -26.89 1.59
C LEU A 120 16.74 -27.27 0.11
N PRO A 121 16.47 -28.56 -0.20
CA PRO A 121 16.24 -28.99 -1.57
C PRO A 121 15.01 -28.28 -2.13
N VAL A 122 15.24 -27.31 -3.04
CA VAL A 122 14.14 -26.60 -3.70
C VAL A 122 13.61 -27.49 -4.82
N ARG A 123 12.32 -27.84 -4.73
CA ARG A 123 11.64 -28.56 -5.81
C ARG A 123 11.69 -27.73 -7.09
N LYS A 124 12.16 -28.31 -8.19
CA LYS A 124 12.09 -27.67 -9.52
C LYS A 124 10.64 -27.26 -9.80
N ARG A 125 10.43 -25.96 -10.04
CA ARG A 125 9.10 -25.44 -10.40
C ARG A 125 8.66 -26.13 -11.69
N ARG A 126 7.46 -26.72 -11.67
CA ARG A 126 6.88 -27.28 -12.89
C ARG A 126 6.35 -26.12 -13.74
N PRO A 127 6.57 -26.11 -15.05
CA PRO A 127 5.98 -25.13 -15.93
C PRO A 127 4.45 -25.21 -15.82
N GLY A 128 3.79 -24.04 -15.84
CA GLY A 128 2.33 -23.93 -15.73
C GLY A 128 1.60 -24.47 -16.97
N ALA A 129 0.28 -24.56 -16.89
CA ALA A 129 -0.56 -25.08 -17.98
C ALA A 129 -0.39 -24.33 -19.32
N SER A 130 -0.02 -23.05 -19.27
CA SER A 130 0.28 -22.22 -20.45
C SER A 130 1.46 -22.73 -21.29
N PHE A 131 2.35 -23.56 -20.71
CA PHE A 131 3.52 -24.10 -21.40
C PHE A 131 3.24 -25.41 -22.16
N LYS A 132 2.04 -25.98 -22.00
CA LYS A 132 1.65 -27.25 -22.62
C LYS A 132 1.69 -27.20 -24.17
N PRO A 133 1.13 -26.18 -24.85
CA PRO A 133 1.12 -26.13 -26.31
C PRO A 133 2.53 -26.08 -26.92
N TYR A 134 3.44 -25.35 -26.28
CA TYR A 134 4.84 -25.27 -26.71
C TYR A 134 5.54 -26.61 -26.58
N ARG A 135 5.32 -27.32 -25.46
CA ARG A 135 5.89 -28.66 -25.26
C ARG A 135 5.39 -29.66 -26.31
N GLU A 136 4.11 -29.66 -26.60
CA GLU A 136 3.51 -30.53 -27.63
C GLU A 136 4.12 -30.24 -29.00
N MET A 137 4.22 -28.96 -29.40
CA MET A 137 4.89 -28.56 -30.64
C MET A 137 6.35 -29.00 -30.69
N THR A 138 7.07 -28.94 -29.57
CA THR A 138 8.47 -29.37 -29.52
C THR A 138 8.58 -30.89 -29.63
N ASP A 139 7.72 -31.64 -28.92
CA ASP A 139 7.68 -33.09 -28.95
C ASP A 139 7.32 -33.61 -30.37
N GLU A 140 6.49 -32.88 -31.12
CA GLU A 140 6.19 -33.16 -32.53
C GLU A 140 7.41 -32.93 -33.44
N LEU A 141 8.18 -31.87 -33.20
CA LEU A 141 9.37 -31.56 -33.99
C LEU A 141 10.47 -32.63 -33.88
N PHE A 142 10.53 -33.33 -32.74
CA PHE A 142 11.52 -34.37 -32.46
C PHE A 142 10.97 -35.80 -32.58
N LYS A 143 9.75 -35.98 -33.08
CA LYS A 143 9.23 -37.30 -33.48
C LYS A 143 9.79 -37.67 -34.85
N SER A 144 10.88 -38.44 -34.86
CA SER A 144 11.42 -39.14 -36.04
C SER A 144 10.61 -40.39 -36.35
#